data_AF-A0A0F9QS22-F1
#
_entry.id   AF-A0A0F9QS22-F1
#
_cell.length_a   1.000
_cell.length_b   1.000
_cell.length_c   1.000
_cell.angle_alpha   90.00
_cell.angle_beta   90.00
_cell.angle_gamma   90.00
#
_symmetry.space_group_name_H-M   'P 1'
#
loop_
_entity.id
_entity.type
_entity.pdbx_description
1 polymer ?
#
loop_
_entity_poly.entity_id
_entity_poly.type
_entity_poly.pdbx_seq_one_letter_code
_entity_poly.pdbx_strand_id
1 'polypeptide(L)'
;MDKDFDFKLAEPTELQVITRAIWNWANEIMPNRTPADAIKKLSMEEVPELWRSIKENGEVDEGEIADVLILALDICEMSCIDPAEAIHNKMVINMGRRWKFEHGVLQHED
;
A
#
# COMPACT_ATOMS: atom_id res chain seq x y z
N MET A 1 38.36 -13.17 23.14
CA MET A 1 37.04 -13.80 23.31
C MET A 1 36.10 -12.93 22.51
N ASP A 2 36.09 -13.14 21.20
CA ASP A 2 35.19 -12.45 20.29
C ASP A 2 33.79 -12.99 20.54
N LYS A 3 32.88 -12.10 20.94
CA LYS A 3 31.46 -12.40 20.94
C LYS A 3 31.01 -12.17 19.51
N ASP A 4 30.96 -13.25 18.73
CA ASP A 4 30.23 -13.28 17.47
C ASP A 4 28.78 -12.87 17.76
N PHE A 5 28.46 -11.61 17.47
CA PHE A 5 27.11 -11.11 17.44
C PHE A 5 26.47 -11.70 16.18
N ASP A 6 25.80 -12.84 16.36
CA ASP A 6 24.97 -13.47 15.34
C ASP A 6 23.80 -12.52 15.02
N PHE A 7 24.01 -11.60 14.08
CA PHE A 7 22.98 -10.77 13.47
C PHE A 7 22.09 -11.69 12.62
N LYS A 8 21.19 -12.43 13.27
CA LYS A 8 20.07 -13.03 12.56
C LYS A 8 19.18 -11.88 12.10
N LEU A 9 19.28 -11.56 10.82
CA LEU A 9 18.28 -10.72 10.16
C LEU A 9 16.91 -11.37 10.44
N ALA A 10 15.95 -10.55 10.88
CA ALA A 10 14.59 -11.04 11.06
C ALA A 10 14.09 -11.58 9.72
N GLU A 11 13.39 -12.71 9.77
CA GLU A 11 12.70 -13.25 8.59
C GLU A 11 11.73 -12.20 8.05
N PRO A 12 11.61 -12.04 6.72
CA PRO A 12 10.70 -11.08 6.13
C PRO A 12 9.25 -11.42 6.50
N THR A 13 8.46 -10.39 6.76
CA THR A 13 7.02 -10.53 6.97
C THR A 13 6.32 -10.94 5.67
N GLU A 14 5.14 -11.54 5.78
CA GLU A 14 4.33 -11.93 4.62
C GLU A 14 4.02 -10.74 3.70
N LEU A 15 3.74 -9.56 4.27
CA LEU A 15 3.50 -8.35 3.49
C LEU A 15 4.75 -7.92 2.71
N GLN A 16 5.94 -7.99 3.32
CA GLN A 16 7.20 -7.71 2.62
C GLN A 16 7.44 -8.72 1.48
N VAL A 17 7.11 -9.99 1.68
CA VAL A 17 7.21 -11.02 0.63
C VAL A 17 6.28 -10.71 -0.55
N ILE A 18 5.02 -10.36 -0.26
CA ILE A 18 4.03 -10.00 -1.30
C ILE A 18 4.46 -8.73 -2.04
N THR A 19 4.87 -7.67 -1.33
CA THR A 19 5.36 -6.43 -1.92
C THR A 19 6.55 -6.66 -2.85
N ARG A 20 7.51 -7.49 -2.43
CA ARG A 20 8.68 -7.84 -3.27
C ARG A 20 8.27 -8.62 -4.52
N ALA A 21 7.33 -9.55 -4.39
CA ALA A 21 6.82 -10.33 -5.53
C ALA A 21 6.15 -9.44 -6.57
N ILE A 22 5.31 -8.49 -6.13
CA ILE A 22 4.67 -7.48 -6.98
C ILE A 22 5.72 -6.67 -7.73
N TRP A 23 6.70 -6.11 -7.00
CA TRP A 23 7.73 -5.26 -7.58
C TRP A 23 8.60 -6.00 -8.60
N ASN A 24 8.94 -7.25 -8.32
CA ASN A 24 9.70 -8.11 -9.24
C ASN A 24 8.93 -8.33 -10.55
N TRP A 25 7.66 -8.76 -10.46
CA TRP A 25 6.82 -8.95 -11.65
C TRP A 25 6.66 -7.64 -12.44
N ALA A 26 6.38 -6.52 -11.77
CA ALA A 26 6.22 -5.24 -12.41
C ALA A 26 7.53 -4.75 -13.08
N ASN A 27 8.70 -5.09 -12.54
CA ASN A 27 10.00 -4.80 -13.16
C ASN A 27 10.26 -5.61 -14.43
N GLU A 28 9.77 -6.84 -14.49
CA GLU A 28 9.90 -7.67 -15.70
C GLU A 28 9.09 -7.07 -16.87
N ILE A 29 7.93 -6.48 -16.56
CA ILE A 29 7.03 -5.91 -17.58
C ILE A 29 7.39 -4.46 -17.91
N MET A 30 7.66 -3.64 -16.89
CA MET A 30 7.90 -2.20 -17.03
C MET A 30 9.10 -1.77 -16.15
N PRO A 31 10.34 -2.08 -16.58
CA PRO A 31 11.54 -1.90 -15.75
C PRO A 31 11.90 -0.44 -15.44
N ASN A 32 11.42 0.50 -16.25
CA ASN A 32 11.73 1.93 -16.10
C ASN A 32 10.57 2.74 -15.51
N ARG A 33 9.59 2.07 -14.89
CA ARG A 33 8.47 2.76 -14.26
C ARG A 33 8.95 3.61 -13.08
N THR A 34 8.26 4.72 -12.86
CA THR A 34 8.50 5.60 -11.71
C THR A 34 7.35 5.53 -10.72
N PRO A 35 7.53 5.96 -9.45
CA PRO A 35 6.42 6.15 -8.52
C PRO A 35 5.30 7.03 -9.10
N ALA A 36 5.66 8.04 -9.91
CA ALA A 36 4.66 8.92 -10.54
C ALA A 36 3.80 8.17 -11.57
N ASP A 37 4.36 7.23 -12.32
CA ASP A 37 3.61 6.40 -13.27
C ASP A 37 2.63 5.48 -12.54
N ALA A 38 3.07 4.84 -11.46
CA ALA A 38 2.20 3.99 -10.64
C ALA A 38 1.09 4.81 -9.95
N ILE A 39 1.39 6.00 -9.42
CA ILE A 39 0.38 6.92 -8.86
C ILE A 39 -0.62 7.36 -9.94
N LYS A 40 -0.14 7.62 -11.16
CA LYS A 40 -1.01 7.98 -12.29
C LYS A 40 -1.97 6.85 -12.61
N LYS A 41 -1.49 5.60 -12.76
CA LYS A 41 -2.36 4.44 -13.02
C LYS A 41 -3.34 4.22 -11.87
N LEU A 42 -2.86 4.26 -10.63
CA LEU A 42 -3.69 4.12 -9.43
C LEU A 42 -4.84 5.13 -9.40
N SER A 43 -4.56 6.40 -9.67
CA SER A 43 -5.55 7.48 -9.59
C SER A 43 -6.48 7.58 -10.81
N MET A 44 -5.99 7.21 -12.00
CA MET A 44 -6.72 7.38 -13.25
C MET A 44 -7.47 6.13 -13.72
N GLU A 45 -7.06 4.94 -13.27
CA GLU A 45 -7.61 3.66 -13.70
C GLU A 45 -8.17 2.89 -12.49
N GLU A 46 -7.32 2.40 -11.59
CA GLU A 46 -7.74 1.40 -10.58
C GLU A 46 -8.73 1.95 -9.53
N VAL A 47 -8.50 3.17 -9.02
CA VAL A 47 -9.46 3.80 -8.07
C VAL A 47 -10.82 4.07 -8.75
N PRO A 48 -10.87 4.64 -9.98
CA PRO A 48 -12.10 4.73 -10.74
C PRO A 48 -12.80 3.40 -11.03
N GLU A 49 -12.06 2.32 -11.30
CA GLU A 49 -12.63 0.98 -11.56
C GLU A 49 -13.21 0.36 -10.29
N LEU A 50 -12.49 0.45 -9.15
CA LEU A 50 -13.01 0.13 -7.84
C LEU A 50 -14.29 0.92 -7.52
N TRP A 51 -14.32 2.23 -7.78
CA TRP A 51 -15.53 3.04 -7.58
C TRP A 51 -16.69 2.59 -8.48
N ARG A 52 -16.40 2.22 -9.73
CA ARG A 52 -17.38 1.70 -10.68
C ARG A 52 -17.99 0.39 -10.18
N SER A 53 -17.19 -0.53 -9.66
CA SER A 53 -17.67 -1.80 -9.12
C SER A 53 -18.74 -1.59 -8.03
N ILE A 54 -18.50 -0.68 -7.09
CA ILE A 54 -19.44 -0.34 -6.02
C ILE A 54 -20.71 0.27 -6.59
N LYS A 55 -20.58 1.16 -7.58
CA LYS A 55 -21.72 1.87 -8.17
C LYS A 55 -22.63 0.96 -8.99
N GLU A 56 -22.05 0.02 -9.74
CA GLU A 56 -22.76 -0.84 -10.69
C GLU A 56 -23.25 -2.13 -10.04
N ASN A 57 -22.43 -2.73 -9.18
CA ASN A 57 -22.72 -4.04 -8.57
C ASN A 57 -23.25 -3.91 -7.14
N GLY A 58 -23.07 -2.74 -6.50
CA GLY A 58 -23.48 -2.53 -5.10
C GLY A 58 -22.50 -3.10 -4.07
N GLU A 59 -21.35 -3.64 -4.51
CA GLU A 59 -20.33 -4.25 -3.67
C GLU A 59 -18.92 -3.94 -4.20
N VAL A 60 -17.93 -4.12 -3.33
CA VAL A 60 -16.51 -4.00 -3.70
C VAL A 60 -16.10 -5.28 -4.44
N ASP A 61 -15.62 -5.13 -5.67
CA ASP A 61 -15.01 -6.24 -6.39
C ASP A 61 -13.62 -6.58 -5.83
N GLU A 62 -13.36 -7.88 -5.63
CA GLU A 62 -12.10 -8.38 -5.04
C GLU A 62 -10.88 -8.10 -5.92
N GLY A 63 -11.03 -8.18 -7.25
CA GLY A 63 -9.97 -7.87 -8.20
C GLY A 63 -9.64 -6.38 -8.18
N GLU A 64 -10.66 -5.54 -8.22
CA GLU A 64 -10.48 -4.08 -8.27
C GLU A 64 -9.82 -3.52 -6.99
N ILE A 65 -10.15 -4.07 -5.81
CA ILE A 65 -9.45 -3.70 -4.58
C ILE A 65 -8.02 -4.25 -4.57
N ALA A 66 -7.78 -5.43 -5.14
CA ALA A 66 -6.45 -6.00 -5.25
C ALA A 66 -5.55 -5.14 -6.16
N ASP A 67 -6.05 -4.62 -7.28
CA ASP A 67 -5.28 -3.76 -8.19
C ASP A 67 -4.84 -2.45 -7.52
N VAL A 68 -5.72 -1.85 -6.72
CA VAL A 68 -5.38 -0.70 -5.85
C VAL A 68 -4.26 -1.03 -4.87
N LEU A 69 -4.35 -2.19 -4.20
CA LEU A 69 -3.34 -2.62 -3.23
C LEU A 69 -2.00 -2.94 -3.90
N ILE A 70 -2.02 -3.58 -5.07
CA ILE A 70 -0.83 -3.93 -5.85
C ILE A 70 -0.05 -2.66 -6.18
N LEU A 71 -0.71 -1.63 -6.73
CA LEU A 71 -0.04 -0.37 -7.07
C LEU A 71 0.46 0.37 -5.82
N ALA A 72 -0.31 0.38 -4.73
CA ALA A 72 0.13 1.01 -3.49
C ALA A 72 1.40 0.35 -2.92
N LEU A 73 1.46 -0.98 -2.92
CA LEU A 73 2.63 -1.72 -2.45
C LEU A 73 3.83 -1.57 -3.39
N ASP A 74 3.61 -1.52 -4.70
CA ASP A 74 4.67 -1.26 -5.67
C ASP A 74 5.27 0.15 -5.49
N ILE A 75 4.44 1.16 -5.22
CA ILE A 75 4.88 2.51 -4.87
C ILE A 75 5.74 2.50 -3.59
N CYS A 76 5.34 1.73 -2.57
CA CYS A 76 6.14 1.57 -1.35
C CYS A 76 7.54 1.03 -1.66
N GLU A 77 7.64 -0.04 -2.45
CA GLU A 77 8.93 -0.65 -2.80
C GLU A 77 9.81 0.30 -3.61
N MET A 78 9.26 0.96 -4.63
CA MET A 78 10.01 1.96 -5.42
C MET A 78 10.47 3.16 -4.59
N SER A 79 9.80 3.43 -3.46
CA SER A 79 10.11 4.53 -2.55
C SER A 79 10.93 4.10 -1.32
N CYS A 80 11.35 2.83 -1.26
CA CYS A 80 12.06 2.25 -0.11
C CYS A 80 11.28 2.39 1.21
N ILE A 81 9.95 2.23 1.16
CA ILE A 81 9.06 2.32 2.33
C ILE A 81 8.62 0.90 2.71
N ASP A 82 8.82 0.53 3.97
CA ASP A 82 8.19 -0.66 4.53
C ASP A 82 6.69 -0.38 4.76
N PRO A 83 5.78 -1.07 4.05
CA PRO A 83 4.35 -0.81 4.17
C PRO A 83 3.80 -1.17 5.55
N ALA A 84 4.30 -2.23 6.20
CA ALA A 84 3.83 -2.62 7.54
C ALA A 84 4.21 -1.57 8.58
N GLU A 85 5.46 -1.11 8.55
CA GLU A 85 5.93 -0.05 9.43
C GLU A 85 5.19 1.27 9.18
N ALA A 86 5.00 1.65 7.92
CA ALA A 86 4.28 2.87 7.54
C ALA A 86 2.82 2.85 8.02
N ILE A 87 2.11 1.73 7.84
CA ILE A 87 0.74 1.54 8.33
C ILE A 87 0.71 1.62 9.85
N HIS A 88 1.59 0.89 10.54
CA HIS A 88 1.67 0.91 12.00
C HIS A 88 1.87 2.32 12.54
N ASN A 89 2.86 3.04 12.02
CA ASN A 89 3.17 4.41 12.43
C ASN A 89 1.99 5.36 12.19
N LYS A 90 1.31 5.23 11.04
CA LYS A 90 0.13 6.03 10.73
C LYS A 90 -1.05 5.70 11.63
N MET A 91 -1.25 4.43 11.97
CA MET A 91 -2.31 3.98 12.88
C MET A 91 -2.12 4.50 14.29
N VAL A 92 -0.89 4.49 14.83
CA VAL A 92 -0.58 5.09 16.14
C VAL A 92 -0.99 6.57 16.18
N ILE A 93 -0.69 7.33 15.12
CA ILE A 93 -1.10 8.74 15.01
C ILE A 93 -2.62 8.84 14.91
N ASN A 94 -3.26 8.03 14.07
CA ASN A 94 -4.70 8.09 13.82
C ASN A 94 -5.53 7.74 15.08
N MET A 95 -5.06 6.80 15.90
CA MET A 95 -5.71 6.44 17.18
C MET A 95 -5.64 7.57 18.20
N GLY A 96 -4.63 8.45 18.10
CA GLY A 96 -4.48 9.62 18.98
C GLY A 96 -5.29 10.86 18.57
N ARG A 97 -5.90 10.85 17.38
CA ARG A 97 -6.66 12.00 16.85
C ARG A 97 -8.09 12.02 17.38
N ARG A 98 -8.67 13.22 17.43
CA ARG A 98 -10.12 13.38 17.53
C ARG A 98 -10.70 13.38 16.12
N TRP A 99 -11.81 12.68 15.96
CA TRP A 99 -12.45 12.48 14.68
C TRP A 99 -13.85 13.07 14.70
N LYS A 100 -14.19 13.78 13.63
CA LYS A 100 -15.54 14.27 13.37
C LYS A 100 -16.07 13.59 12.12
N PHE A 101 -17.31 13.13 12.21
CA PHE A 101 -18.00 12.54 11.07
C PHE A 101 -18.75 13.62 10.30
N GLU A 102 -18.38 13.84 9.04
CA GLU A 102 -19.02 14.82 8.17
C GLU A 102 -19.19 14.24 6.76
N HIS A 103 -20.39 14.38 6.18
CA HIS A 103 -20.69 13.98 4.80
C HIS A 103 -20.32 12.52 4.45
N GLY A 104 -20.43 11.60 5.41
CA GLY A 104 -20.11 10.19 5.17
C GLY A 104 -18.63 9.83 5.29
N VAL A 105 -17.76 10.79 5.60
CA VAL A 105 -16.32 10.59 5.77
C VAL A 105 -15.84 11.04 7.15
N LEU A 106 -14.80 10.37 7.65
CA LEU A 106 -14.11 10.79 8.88
C LEU A 106 -13.12 11.90 8.53
N GLN A 107 -13.26 13.04 9.20
CA GLN A 107 -12.30 14.15 9.15
C GLN A 107 -11.61 14.27 10.51
N HIS A 108 -10.31 14.54 10.51
CA HIS A 108 -9.59 14.83 11.75
C HIS A 108 -9.74 16.32 12.09
N GLU A 109 -9.91 16.62 13.37
CA GLU A 109 -9.81 18.00 13.88
C GLU A 109 -8.33 18.33 14.09
N ASP A 110 -7.88 19.48 13.59
CA ASP A 110 -6.51 19.99 13.77
C ASP A 110 -6.25 20.48 15.20
#